data_AF-A0A4E0R6C3-F1
#
_entry.id   AF-A0A4E0R6C3-F1
#
_cell.length_a   1.000
_cell.length_b   1.000
_cell.length_c   1.000
_cell.angle_alpha   90.00
_cell.angle_beta   90.00
_cell.angle_gamma   90.00
#
_symmetry.space_group_name_H-M   'P 1'
#
loop_
_entity.id
_entity.type
_entity.pdbx_description
1 polymer ?
#
loop_
_entity_poly.entity_id
_entity_poly.type
_entity_poly.pdbx_seq_one_letter_code
_entity_poly.pdbx_strand_id
1 'polypeptide(L)'
;MAPSNLLIITLLWTATYAENVIDAGGAVIPTPVKTKRELFDAIARNEGKRIFILFKGTPENGIQWCSDCQNAQPFIDDALRQLPSDSVFLTVHVGNLVEWKNADNEFRNIPDLNVDSVPTLVDYSRRKILNLEQNPNTQRIVSFFHGS
;
A
#
# COMPACT_ATOMS: atom_id res chain seq x y z
N MET A 1 10.07 -38.93 -11.35
CA MET A 1 8.95 -38.37 -10.56
C MET A 1 8.82 -36.90 -10.93
N ALA A 2 7.84 -36.57 -11.77
CA ALA A 2 7.50 -35.18 -12.06
C ALA A 2 6.84 -34.58 -10.81
N PRO A 3 7.19 -33.37 -10.37
CA PRO A 3 6.47 -32.74 -9.29
C PRO A 3 5.03 -32.47 -9.75
N SER A 4 4.10 -32.61 -8.82
CA SER A 4 2.67 -32.37 -9.02
C SER A 4 2.41 -30.94 -9.51
N ASN A 5 1.66 -30.81 -10.60
CA ASN A 5 1.31 -29.55 -11.26
C ASN A 5 0.68 -28.48 -10.33
N LEU A 6 0.16 -28.85 -9.16
CA LEU A 6 -0.42 -27.90 -8.20
C LEU A 6 0.62 -27.02 -7.49
N LEU A 7 1.83 -27.54 -7.23
CA LEU A 7 2.90 -26.78 -6.58
C LEU A 7 3.51 -25.74 -7.53
N ILE A 8 3.56 -26.05 -8.84
CA ILE A 8 4.04 -25.12 -9.86
C ILE A 8 3.07 -23.94 -10.03
N ILE A 9 1.75 -24.18 -10.01
CA ILE A 9 0.75 -23.10 -10.18
C ILE A 9 0.73 -22.14 -8.97
N THR A 10 0.89 -22.64 -7.75
CA THR A 10 0.97 -21.79 -6.55
C THR A 10 2.27 -21.00 -6.49
N LEU A 11 3.41 -21.61 -6.84
CA LEU A 11 4.70 -20.92 -6.94
C LEU A 11 4.72 -19.90 -8.08
N LEU A 12 4.05 -20.16 -9.20
CA LEU A 12 3.91 -19.19 -10.28
C LEU A 12 2.98 -18.03 -9.88
N TRP A 13 1.91 -18.26 -9.12
CA TRP A 13 1.05 -17.16 -8.66
C TRP A 13 1.77 -16.26 -7.66
N THR A 14 2.55 -16.82 -6.73
CA THR A 14 3.35 -16.03 -5.78
C THR A 14 4.56 -15.36 -6.45
N ALA A 15 5.23 -16.04 -7.40
CA ALA A 15 6.34 -15.45 -8.16
C ALA A 15 5.87 -14.35 -9.13
N THR A 16 4.75 -14.54 -9.83
CA THR A 16 4.16 -13.48 -10.67
C THR A 16 3.73 -12.27 -9.83
N TYR A 17 3.27 -12.48 -8.59
CA TYR A 17 2.94 -11.38 -7.68
C TYR A 17 4.19 -10.66 -7.14
N ALA A 18 5.32 -11.36 -7.02
CA ALA A 18 6.59 -10.82 -6.51
C ALA A 18 7.48 -10.20 -7.60
N GLU A 19 7.33 -10.60 -8.87
CA GLU A 19 8.21 -10.19 -9.98
C GLU A 19 7.59 -9.22 -10.99
N ASN A 20 6.41 -8.67 -10.71
CA ASN A 20 5.90 -7.52 -11.47
C ASN A 20 6.68 -6.24 -11.08
N VAL A 21 7.91 -6.15 -11.56
CA VAL A 21 8.59 -4.88 -11.85
C VAL A 21 7.72 -4.17 -12.86
N ILE A 22 6.88 -3.28 -12.35
CA ILE A 22 6.06 -2.35 -13.13
C ILE A 22 7.04 -1.39 -13.81
N ASP A 23 7.02 -1.32 -15.14
CA ASP A 23 7.79 -0.39 -15.96
C ASP A 23 7.21 1.05 -15.88
N ALA A 24 6.87 1.48 -14.67
CA ALA A 24 6.60 2.86 -14.30
C ALA A 24 7.76 3.23 -13.40
N GLY A 25 8.55 4.26 -13.74
CA GLY A 25 9.88 4.42 -13.17
C GLY A 25 10.00 4.50 -11.63
N GLY A 26 8.88 4.59 -10.88
CA GLY A 26 8.85 4.62 -9.43
C GLY A 26 8.93 3.22 -8.83
N ALA A 27 9.56 3.09 -7.66
CA ALA A 27 9.76 1.78 -7.02
C ALA A 27 8.63 1.44 -6.04
N VAL A 28 7.90 0.35 -6.32
CA VAL A 28 6.98 -0.25 -5.33
C VAL A 28 7.78 -1.16 -4.41
N ILE A 29 7.70 -0.93 -3.09
CA ILE A 29 8.38 -1.79 -2.12
C ILE A 29 7.47 -3.00 -1.81
N PRO A 30 7.91 -4.24 -2.14
CA PRO A 30 7.02 -5.41 -2.16
C PRO A 30 6.64 -5.91 -0.76
N THR A 31 7.43 -5.58 0.27
CA THR A 31 7.18 -6.03 1.64
C THR A 31 6.31 -5.01 2.38
N PRO A 32 5.10 -5.39 2.85
CA PRO A 32 4.28 -4.51 3.66
C PRO A 32 4.95 -4.18 4.99
N VAL A 33 4.93 -2.90 5.35
CA VAL A 33 5.36 -2.37 6.64
C VAL A 33 4.29 -2.70 7.69
N LYS A 34 4.70 -3.16 8.86
CA LYS A 34 3.77 -3.62 9.93
C LYS A 34 3.90 -2.85 11.23
N THR A 35 4.97 -2.06 11.41
CA THR A 35 5.18 -1.24 12.60
C THR A 35 5.54 0.20 12.25
N LYS A 36 5.30 1.14 13.16
CA LYS A 36 5.71 2.55 13.01
C LYS A 36 7.22 2.67 12.85
N ARG A 37 8.00 1.85 13.56
CA ARG A 37 9.46 1.82 13.43
C ARG A 37 9.89 1.44 12.01
N GLU A 38 9.34 0.35 11.47
CA GLU A 38 9.61 -0.08 10.10
C GLU A 38 9.22 0.99 9.08
N LEU A 39 8.13 1.72 9.32
CA LEU A 39 7.70 2.82 8.47
C LEU A 39 8.75 3.93 8.43
N PHE A 40 9.22 4.40 9.58
CA PHE A 40 10.24 5.45 9.64
C PHE A 40 11.58 4.98 9.09
N ASP A 41 11.96 3.73 9.31
CA ASP A 41 13.17 3.15 8.72
C ASP A 41 13.05 3.11 7.18
N ALA A 42 11.89 2.78 6.64
CA ALA A 42 11.64 2.78 5.20
C ALA A 42 11.63 4.19 4.60
N ILE A 43 11.08 5.17 5.32
CA ILE A 43 11.12 6.59 4.96
C ILE A 43 12.57 7.07 4.90
N ALA A 44 13.37 6.81 5.94
CA ALA A 44 14.76 7.24 6.01
C ALA A 44 15.61 6.60 4.88
N ARG A 45 15.40 5.32 4.57
CA ARG A 45 16.11 4.65 3.46
C ARG A 45 15.79 5.21 2.08
N ASN A 46 14.68 5.92 1.92
CA ASN A 46 14.25 6.50 0.66
C ASN A 46 14.25 8.03 0.70
N GLU A 47 15.05 8.61 1.58
CA GLU A 47 15.27 10.06 1.63
C GLU A 47 15.69 10.60 0.26
N GLY A 48 15.17 11.77 -0.09
CA GLY A 48 15.38 12.41 -1.39
C GLY A 48 14.38 12.01 -2.49
N LYS A 49 13.61 10.93 -2.31
CA LYS A 49 12.53 10.53 -3.24
C LYS A 49 11.16 11.01 -2.76
N ARG A 50 10.19 11.11 -3.67
CA ARG A 50 8.78 11.31 -3.27
C ARG A 50 8.21 10.01 -2.70
N ILE A 51 7.62 10.05 -1.51
CA ILE A 51 7.13 8.85 -0.81
C ILE A 51 5.61 8.84 -0.75
N PHE A 52 5.00 7.81 -1.32
CA PHE A 52 3.59 7.51 -1.19
C PHE A 52 3.38 6.33 -0.24
N ILE A 53 2.44 6.44 0.68
CA ILE A 53 2.17 5.44 1.73
C ILE A 53 0.69 5.08 1.68
N LEU A 54 0.39 3.83 1.40
CA LEU A 54 -0.96 3.27 1.48
C LEU A 54 -1.15 2.55 2.82
N PHE A 55 -2.05 3.06 3.65
CA PHE A 55 -2.52 2.38 4.86
C PHE A 55 -3.73 1.52 4.52
N LYS A 56 -3.65 0.22 4.81
CA LYS A 56 -4.76 -0.72 4.60
C LYS A 56 -4.82 -1.79 5.70
N GLY A 57 -5.98 -2.42 5.84
CA GLY A 57 -6.17 -3.54 6.76
C GLY A 57 -5.22 -4.70 6.47
N THR A 58 -4.74 -5.35 7.54
CA THR A 58 -3.90 -6.56 7.43
C THR A 58 -4.78 -7.76 7.11
N PRO A 59 -4.52 -8.51 6.03
CA PRO A 59 -5.25 -9.73 5.76
C PRO A 59 -5.03 -10.77 6.86
N GLU A 60 -6.11 -11.42 7.31
CA GLU A 60 -6.07 -12.53 8.26
C GLU A 60 -6.32 -13.82 7.50
N ASN A 61 -5.36 -14.76 7.54
CA ASN A 61 -5.41 -16.02 6.78
C ASN A 61 -5.65 -15.81 5.26
N GLY A 62 -5.07 -14.73 4.71
CA GLY A 62 -5.22 -14.36 3.29
C GLY A 62 -6.54 -13.65 2.96
N ILE A 63 -7.43 -13.47 3.92
CA ILE A 63 -8.72 -12.78 3.73
C ILE A 63 -8.61 -11.35 4.26
N GLN A 64 -8.91 -10.39 3.39
CA GLN A 64 -8.95 -8.98 3.77
C GLN A 64 -10.25 -8.68 4.52
N TRP A 65 -10.18 -8.26 5.79
CA TRP A 65 -11.38 -7.90 6.57
C TRP A 65 -11.99 -6.55 6.14
N CYS A 66 -11.17 -5.67 5.57
CA CYS A 66 -11.57 -4.33 5.16
C CYS A 66 -12.22 -4.38 3.75
N SER A 67 -13.54 -4.26 3.67
CA SER A 67 -14.28 -4.29 2.40
C SER A 67 -13.85 -3.15 1.46
N ASP A 68 -13.70 -1.92 1.99
CA ASP A 68 -13.22 -0.78 1.19
C ASP A 68 -11.80 -1.02 0.65
N CYS A 69 -10.94 -1.69 1.42
CA CYS A 69 -9.59 -2.04 0.97
C CYS A 69 -9.61 -3.06 -0.17
N GLN A 70 -10.58 -4.00 -0.19
CA GLN A 70 -10.77 -4.91 -1.32
C GLN A 70 -11.27 -4.15 -2.55
N ASN A 71 -12.27 -3.28 -2.37
CA ASN A 71 -12.87 -2.50 -3.44
C ASN A 71 -11.88 -1.52 -4.08
N ALA A 72 -10.99 -0.92 -3.28
CA ALA A 72 -9.99 0.03 -3.76
C ALA A 72 -8.79 -0.62 -4.46
N GLN A 73 -8.47 -1.87 -4.14
CA GLN A 73 -7.28 -2.55 -4.65
C GLN A 73 -7.11 -2.50 -6.18
N PRO A 74 -8.12 -2.83 -7.03
CA PRO A 74 -7.94 -2.80 -8.47
C PRO A 74 -7.61 -1.39 -9.00
N PHE A 75 -8.18 -0.34 -8.42
CA PHE A 75 -7.91 1.04 -8.82
C PHE A 75 -6.50 1.49 -8.41
N ILE A 76 -6.01 1.01 -7.27
CA ILE A 76 -4.64 1.25 -6.79
C ILE A 76 -3.65 0.54 -7.71
N ASP A 77 -3.88 -0.75 -7.99
CA ASP A 77 -3.02 -1.55 -8.87
C ASP A 77 -2.92 -0.93 -10.28
N ASP A 78 -4.03 -0.41 -10.80
CA ASP A 78 -4.04 0.30 -12.07
C ASP A 78 -3.29 1.63 -12.02
N ALA A 79 -3.44 2.39 -10.94
CA ALA A 79 -2.78 3.68 -10.77
C ALA A 79 -1.27 3.54 -10.58
N LEU A 80 -0.82 2.45 -9.93
CA LEU A 80 0.61 2.15 -9.73
C LEU A 80 1.39 2.02 -11.05
N ARG A 81 0.72 1.70 -12.16
CA ARG A 81 1.33 1.74 -13.51
C ARG A 81 1.68 3.14 -14.00
N GLN A 82 1.28 4.17 -13.27
CA GLN A 82 1.57 5.58 -13.55
C GLN A 82 2.28 6.26 -12.38
N LEU A 83 2.91 5.46 -11.51
CA LEU A 83 3.70 5.95 -10.39
C LEU A 83 4.91 6.78 -10.92
N PRO A 84 5.14 8.01 -10.44
CA PRO A 84 6.23 8.86 -10.90
C PRO A 84 7.61 8.21 -10.74
N SER A 85 8.52 8.48 -11.68
CA SER A 85 9.81 7.78 -11.73
C SER A 85 10.72 8.01 -10.51
N ASP A 86 10.68 9.20 -9.94
CA ASP A 86 11.45 9.55 -8.75
C ASP A 86 10.63 9.42 -7.47
N SER A 87 9.88 8.32 -7.37
CA SER A 87 9.02 8.06 -6.21
C SER A 87 9.06 6.62 -5.75
N VAL A 88 8.64 6.42 -4.50
CA VAL A 88 8.49 5.12 -3.88
C VAL A 88 7.09 4.94 -3.35
N PHE A 89 6.59 3.71 -3.43
CA PHE A 89 5.29 3.33 -2.89
C PHE A 89 5.46 2.30 -1.78
N LEU A 90 4.97 2.64 -0.59
CA LEU A 90 4.97 1.81 0.61
C LEU A 90 3.55 1.36 0.91
N THR A 91 3.39 0.07 1.21
CA THR A 91 2.14 -0.45 1.80
C THR A 91 2.33 -0.65 3.28
N VAL A 92 1.42 -0.11 4.10
CA VAL A 92 1.36 -0.30 5.55
C VAL A 92 0.14 -1.16 5.88
N HIS A 93 0.39 -2.21 6.64
CA HIS A 93 -0.61 -3.09 7.23
C HIS A 93 -0.90 -2.61 8.65
N VAL A 94 -2.09 -2.05 8.88
CA VAL A 94 -2.43 -1.36 10.15
C VAL A 94 -2.83 -2.28 11.31
N GLY A 95 -2.67 -3.60 11.14
CA GLY A 95 -3.23 -4.63 12.01
C GLY A 95 -4.57 -5.19 11.52
N ASN A 96 -5.16 -6.08 12.31
CA ASN A 96 -6.50 -6.61 12.11
C ASN A 96 -7.59 -5.58 12.50
N LEU A 97 -8.86 -5.94 12.33
CA LEU A 97 -9.98 -5.03 12.62
C LEU A 97 -10.01 -4.55 14.09
N VAL A 98 -9.64 -5.42 15.04
CA VAL A 98 -9.64 -5.09 16.48
C VAL A 98 -8.52 -4.11 16.80
N GLU A 99 -7.31 -4.39 16.30
CA GLU A 99 -6.14 -3.52 16.44
C GLU A 99 -6.38 -2.15 15.78
N TRP A 100 -7.01 -2.13 14.60
CA TRP A 100 -7.32 -0.88 13.89
C TRP A 100 -8.36 -0.04 14.61
N LYS A 101 -9.37 -0.66 15.24
CA LYS A 101 -10.39 0.06 16.02
C LYS A 101 -9.86 0.66 17.32
N ASN A 102 -8.72 0.19 17.81
CA ASN A 102 -8.08 0.78 18.97
C ASN A 102 -7.58 2.20 18.64
N ALA A 103 -7.98 3.19 19.44
CA ALA A 103 -7.53 4.58 19.28
C ALA A 103 -6.01 4.73 19.49
N ASP A 104 -5.41 3.84 20.29
CA ASP A 104 -3.96 3.81 20.54
C ASP A 104 -3.16 3.11 19.44
N ASN A 105 -3.81 2.70 18.34
CA ASN A 105 -3.12 2.14 17.19
C ASN A 105 -2.01 3.10 16.72
N GLU A 106 -0.80 2.58 16.56
CA GLU A 106 0.40 3.39 16.33
C GLU A 106 0.35 4.22 15.05
N PHE A 107 -0.47 3.81 14.06
CA PHE A 107 -0.64 4.49 12.78
C PHE A 107 -1.67 5.62 12.83
N ARG A 108 -2.65 5.56 13.74
CA ARG A 108 -3.64 6.65 13.94
C ARG A 108 -3.00 7.92 14.50
N ASN A 109 -1.92 7.73 15.27
CA ASN A 109 -1.27 8.79 16.03
C ASN A 109 0.10 9.18 15.45
N ILE A 110 0.30 9.02 14.14
CA ILE A 110 1.48 9.57 13.47
C ILE A 110 1.22 11.04 13.14
N PRO A 111 1.99 11.98 13.72
CA PRO A 111 1.86 13.40 13.40
C PRO A 111 1.94 13.62 11.88
N ASP A 112 1.19 14.58 11.37
CA ASP A 112 1.15 15.00 9.96
C ASP A 112 0.55 13.98 8.96
N LEU A 113 0.27 12.73 9.34
CA LEU A 113 -0.36 11.74 8.43
C LEU A 113 -1.87 11.60 8.59
N ASN A 114 -2.42 11.92 9.77
CA ASN A 114 -3.85 11.94 10.11
C ASN A 114 -4.67 10.80 9.47
N VAL A 115 -4.24 9.56 9.71
CA VAL A 115 -4.89 8.35 9.17
C VAL A 115 -6.03 7.95 10.11
N ASP A 116 -7.24 8.42 9.81
CA ASP A 116 -8.45 8.16 10.60
C ASP A 116 -9.24 6.93 10.09
N SER A 117 -9.06 6.58 8.83
CA SER A 117 -9.69 5.42 8.19
C SER A 117 -8.76 4.66 7.23
N VAL A 118 -9.23 3.50 6.75
CA VAL A 118 -8.53 2.70 5.74
C VAL A 118 -9.52 2.26 4.65
N PRO A 119 -9.11 2.22 3.37
CA PRO A 119 -7.78 2.51 2.85
C PRO A 119 -7.51 4.03 2.73
N THR A 120 -6.31 4.46 3.13
CA THR A 120 -5.87 5.86 3.04
C THR A 120 -4.52 5.94 2.36
N LEU A 121 -4.41 6.78 1.33
CA LEU A 121 -3.18 7.05 0.61
C LEU A 121 -2.62 8.40 1.05
N VAL A 122 -1.33 8.43 1.39
CA VAL A 122 -0.64 9.63 1.85
C VAL A 122 0.54 9.93 0.93
N ASP A 123 0.68 11.18 0.51
CA ASP A 123 1.93 11.72 -0.01
C ASP A 123 2.68 12.33 1.16
N TYR A 124 3.63 11.57 1.69
CA TYR A 124 4.42 11.94 2.86
C TYR A 124 5.21 13.24 2.61
N SER A 125 5.75 13.37 1.41
CA SER A 125 6.58 14.49 0.98
C SER A 125 5.79 15.80 0.91
N ARG A 126 4.54 15.76 0.48
CA ARG A 126 3.67 16.94 0.35
C ARG A 126 2.64 17.10 1.47
N ARG A 127 2.63 16.19 2.45
CA ARG A 127 1.64 16.12 3.54
C ARG A 127 0.21 16.18 3.01
N LYS A 128 -0.05 15.43 1.94
CA LYS A 128 -1.39 15.30 1.35
C LYS A 128 -1.95 13.93 1.67
N ILE A 129 -3.26 13.88 1.88
CA ILE A 129 -4.00 12.68 2.25
C ILE A 129 -5.14 12.51 1.25
N LEU A 130 -5.32 11.29 0.78
CA LEU A 130 -6.42 10.86 -0.07
C LEU A 130 -7.08 9.65 0.58
N ASN A 131 -8.27 9.84 1.11
CA ASN A 131 -9.13 8.76 1.56
C ASN A 131 -9.75 8.07 0.34
N LEU A 132 -9.69 6.74 0.32
CA LEU A 132 -10.15 5.87 -0.77
C LEU A 132 -11.37 5.03 -0.40
N GLU A 133 -11.95 5.21 0.79
CA GLU A 133 -13.22 4.59 1.19
C GLU A 133 -14.35 4.99 0.23
N GLN A 134 -15.24 4.03 -0.07
CA GLN A 134 -16.50 4.19 -0.82
C GLN A 134 -16.40 4.69 -2.28
N ASN A 135 -15.40 5.47 -2.65
CA ASN A 135 -15.24 6.06 -3.97
C ASN A 135 -13.80 5.96 -4.51
N PRO A 136 -13.19 4.76 -4.54
CA PRO A 136 -11.89 4.60 -5.18
C PRO A 136 -12.00 4.82 -6.69
N ASN A 137 -11.03 5.53 -7.27
CA ASN A 137 -10.98 5.82 -8.70
C ASN A 137 -9.54 5.98 -9.17
N THR A 138 -9.17 5.29 -10.24
CA THR A 138 -7.79 5.29 -10.78
C THR A 138 -7.31 6.68 -11.14
N GLN A 139 -8.14 7.51 -11.80
CA GLN A 139 -7.75 8.86 -12.21
C GLN A 139 -7.52 9.78 -11.01
N ARG A 140 -8.31 9.62 -9.93
CA ARG A 140 -8.09 10.38 -8.68
C ARG A 140 -6.75 10.02 -8.04
N ILE A 141 -6.41 8.73 -8.00
CA ILE A 141 -5.14 8.25 -7.44
C ILE A 141 -3.96 8.72 -8.30
N VAL A 142 -4.08 8.65 -9.63
CA VAL A 142 -3.06 9.16 -10.55
C VAL A 142 -2.88 10.67 -10.40
N SER A 143 -3.98 11.44 -10.34
CA SER A 143 -3.92 12.90 -10.14
C SER A 143 -3.21 13.24 -8.83
N PHE A 144 -3.48 12.47 -7.77
CA PHE A 144 -2.78 12.57 -6.50
C PHE A 144 -1.27 12.28 -6.62
N PHE A 145 -0.89 11.22 -7.35
CA PHE A 145 0.51 10.92 -7.65
C PHE A 145 1.23 12.04 -8.39
N HIS A 146 0.55 12.77 -9.28
CA HIS A 146 1.20 13.85 -10.05
C HIS A 146 1.02 15.24 -9.39
N GLY A 147 0.13 15.37 -8.41
CA GLY A 147 -0.18 16.62 -7.71
C GLY A 147 -1.03 17.59 -8.54
N SER A 148 -1.91 17.05 -9.37
CA SER A 148 -2.91 17.80 -10.13
C SER A 148 -4.23 17.89 -9.37
#